data_AF-A0A2E3AT97-F1
#
_entry.id   AF-A0A2E3AT97-F1
#
_cell.length_a   1.000
_cell.length_b   1.000
_cell.length_c   1.000
_cell.angle_alpha   90.00
_cell.angle_beta   90.00
_cell.angle_gamma   90.00
#
_symmetry.space_group_name_H-M   'P 1'
#
loop_
_entity.id
_entity.type
_entity.pdbx_description
1 polymer ?
#
loop_
_entity_poly.entity_id
_entity_poly.type
_entity_poly.pdbx_seq_one_letter_code
_entity_poly.pdbx_strand_id
1 'polypeptide(L)'
;MADSDYAPTKFSDPDVTAKGETRASVGWTGLKTLWLNTGTLCNIECANCYIESSPRNDRLVYLSRADVRPFLEEIDQPIEIGITGGEPFMCPEILGIMEDVLSAGHSLLLLTNAMRPMMRPRIQQGLERLATYYGDRMVLRVSLDSHDPAIHDAERGEGAFEEACKGLKWLGERSVRVALAGRQALTEDEAAARAAYGALASALDLSIDPANTKHLVLFPEMVARDDPPEITTACWGILNKSPDDIMCANQRMVIRRKGAGRATVTACTLLVDDPAFEVGTTLAEATAKPVKLNHPWCASFCVLGGGSCSA
;
A
#
# COMPACT_ATOMS: atom_id res chain seq x y z
N MET A 1 -10.29 -30.62 -39.90
CA MET A 1 -9.19 -29.72 -39.54
C MET A 1 -9.14 -29.74 -38.04
N ALA A 2 -8.01 -30.14 -37.45
CA ALA A 2 -7.88 -30.32 -36.02
C ALA A 2 -8.16 -29.00 -35.31
N ASP A 3 -9.15 -29.00 -34.42
CA ASP A 3 -9.35 -27.96 -33.42
C ASP A 3 -8.02 -27.77 -32.70
N SER A 4 -7.47 -26.56 -32.78
CA SER A 4 -6.41 -26.16 -31.87
C SER A 4 -7.05 -25.99 -30.50
N ASP A 5 -7.13 -27.08 -29.73
CA ASP A 5 -7.47 -27.12 -28.30
C ASP A 5 -6.40 -26.36 -27.49
N TYR A 6 -6.34 -25.05 -27.65
CA TYR A 6 -5.63 -24.20 -26.70
C TYR A 6 -6.58 -23.97 -25.54
N ALA A 7 -6.34 -24.67 -24.43
CA ALA A 7 -7.04 -24.36 -23.18
C ALA A 7 -6.80 -22.87 -22.85
N PRO A 8 -7.86 -22.08 -22.59
CA PRO A 8 -7.70 -20.66 -22.29
C PRO A 8 -6.82 -20.47 -21.06
N THR A 9 -5.92 -19.49 -21.12
CA THR A 9 -5.01 -19.17 -20.02
C THR A 9 -5.78 -18.59 -18.85
N LYS A 10 -5.42 -18.94 -17.61
CA LYS A 10 -6.03 -18.33 -16.42
C LYS A 10 -5.93 -16.80 -16.47
N PHE A 11 -6.93 -16.12 -15.94
CA PHE A 11 -7.04 -14.66 -15.83
C PHE A 11 -7.03 -13.89 -17.17
N SER A 12 -7.21 -14.57 -18.31
CA SER A 12 -7.28 -13.90 -19.61
C SER A 12 -8.62 -13.23 -19.89
N ASP A 13 -9.69 -13.66 -19.21
CA ASP A 13 -11.05 -13.17 -19.41
C ASP A 13 -11.65 -12.65 -18.09
N PRO A 14 -12.18 -11.41 -18.06
CA PRO A 14 -12.68 -10.77 -16.84
C PRO A 14 -14.03 -11.33 -16.34
N ASP A 15 -14.75 -12.08 -17.17
CA ASP A 15 -16.07 -12.63 -16.86
C ASP A 15 -16.06 -14.14 -16.66
N VAL A 16 -15.14 -14.85 -17.32
CA VAL A 16 -15.07 -16.31 -17.33
C VAL A 16 -13.67 -16.80 -16.96
N THR A 17 -13.59 -17.90 -16.22
CA THR A 17 -12.33 -18.58 -15.88
C THR A 17 -11.83 -19.47 -17.03
N ALA A 18 -10.59 -19.94 -16.97
CA ALA A 18 -10.05 -20.93 -17.89
C ALA A 18 -10.87 -22.24 -17.94
N LYS A 19 -11.66 -22.51 -16.89
CA LYS A 19 -12.57 -23.67 -16.80
C LYS A 19 -13.99 -23.40 -17.31
N GLY A 20 -14.28 -22.20 -17.81
CA GLY A 20 -15.62 -21.83 -18.28
C GLY A 20 -16.59 -21.40 -17.16
N GLU A 21 -16.11 -21.26 -15.92
CA GLU A 21 -16.94 -20.86 -14.76
C GLU A 21 -17.03 -19.33 -14.65
N THR A 22 -18.16 -18.82 -14.13
CA THR A 22 -18.35 -17.38 -13.89
C THR A 22 -17.33 -16.85 -12.86
N ARG A 23 -16.55 -15.85 -13.26
CA ARG A 23 -15.57 -15.19 -12.40
C ARG A 23 -16.24 -14.36 -11.32
N ALA A 24 -15.67 -14.39 -10.11
CA ALA A 24 -16.10 -13.55 -9.03
C ALA A 24 -15.86 -12.05 -9.31
N SER A 25 -16.75 -11.22 -8.78
CA SER A 25 -16.64 -9.77 -8.81
C SER A 25 -17.00 -9.17 -7.47
N VAL A 26 -16.44 -8.01 -7.17
CA VAL A 26 -16.62 -7.30 -5.91
C VAL A 26 -17.35 -5.98 -6.17
N GLY A 27 -18.52 -5.82 -5.53
CA GLY A 27 -19.31 -4.59 -5.58
C GLY A 27 -18.72 -3.49 -4.68
N TRP A 28 -19.13 -2.26 -4.92
CA TRP A 28 -18.73 -1.13 -4.08
C TRP A 28 -19.58 -1.04 -2.82
N THR A 29 -18.94 -0.87 -1.66
CA THR A 29 -19.58 -0.84 -0.33
C THR A 29 -19.42 0.50 0.40
N GLY A 30 -18.77 1.47 -0.25
CA GLY A 30 -18.45 2.79 0.31
C GLY A 30 -16.96 2.97 0.57
N LEU A 31 -16.46 4.20 0.42
CA LEU A 31 -15.04 4.51 0.55
C LEU A 31 -14.62 4.48 2.03
N LYS A 32 -13.66 3.62 2.37
CA LYS A 32 -13.00 3.60 3.69
C LYS A 32 -11.57 4.11 3.62
N THR A 33 -10.87 3.80 2.53
CA THR A 33 -9.48 4.25 2.32
C THR A 33 -9.28 4.71 0.87
N LEU A 34 -8.79 5.93 0.69
CA LEU A 34 -8.25 6.38 -0.59
C LEU A 34 -6.72 6.36 -0.51
N TRP A 35 -6.08 5.62 -1.40
CA TRP A 35 -4.63 5.60 -1.52
C TRP A 35 -4.17 6.64 -2.54
N LEU A 36 -3.07 7.32 -2.25
CA LEU A 36 -2.37 8.22 -3.14
C LEU A 36 -0.98 7.62 -3.40
N ASN A 37 -0.75 7.15 -4.62
CA ASN A 37 0.57 6.70 -5.03
C ASN A 37 1.35 7.88 -5.59
N THR A 38 2.35 8.33 -4.84
CA THR A 38 3.15 9.51 -5.18
C THR A 38 4.20 9.23 -6.25
N GLY A 39 4.21 8.08 -6.93
CA GLY A 39 5.12 7.78 -8.03
C GLY A 39 5.95 6.52 -7.78
N THR A 40 6.88 6.20 -8.69
CA THR A 40 7.73 4.99 -8.61
C THR A 40 9.20 5.28 -8.28
N LEU A 41 9.56 6.55 -8.13
CA LEU A 41 10.91 6.94 -7.76
C LEU A 41 11.15 6.71 -6.28
N CYS A 42 12.19 5.93 -5.96
CA CYS A 42 12.62 5.65 -4.59
C CYS A 42 14.13 5.85 -4.46
N ASN A 43 14.61 6.16 -3.25
CA ASN A 43 16.03 6.32 -2.96
C ASN A 43 16.77 4.97 -2.82
N ILE A 44 16.03 3.85 -2.81
CA ILE A 44 16.53 2.48 -2.75
C ILE A 44 15.83 1.63 -3.82
N GLU A 45 16.38 0.46 -4.11
CA GLU A 45 15.85 -0.53 -5.07
C GLU A 45 15.76 -1.86 -4.31
N CYS A 46 14.61 -2.12 -3.66
CA CYS A 46 14.44 -3.30 -2.80
C CYS A 46 14.31 -4.57 -3.65
N ALA A 47 14.81 -5.70 -3.15
CA ALA A 47 14.82 -6.98 -3.87
C ALA A 47 13.41 -7.45 -4.29
N ASN A 48 12.39 -7.23 -3.45
CA ASN A 48 11.02 -7.70 -3.63
C ASN A 48 10.01 -6.52 -3.65
N CYS A 49 10.40 -5.37 -4.21
CA CYS A 49 9.48 -4.24 -4.35
C CYS A 49 8.35 -4.57 -5.34
N TYR A 50 7.11 -4.69 -4.85
CA TYR A 50 5.95 -5.09 -5.68
C TYR A 50 5.62 -4.13 -6.83
N ILE A 51 5.99 -2.85 -6.72
CA ILE A 51 5.86 -1.85 -7.80
C ILE A 51 7.20 -1.54 -8.49
N GLU A 52 8.25 -2.31 -8.21
CA GLU A 52 9.58 -2.17 -8.83
C GLU A 52 10.14 -0.74 -8.70
N SER A 53 9.85 -0.06 -7.60
CA SER A 53 10.34 1.30 -7.37
C SER A 53 11.85 1.34 -7.22
N SER A 54 12.47 2.34 -7.82
CA SER A 54 13.92 2.50 -7.83
C SER A 54 14.31 3.96 -8.09
N PRO A 55 15.60 4.33 -7.98
CA PRO A 55 16.04 5.68 -8.33
C PRO A 55 15.84 6.06 -9.80
N ARG A 56 15.51 5.09 -10.66
CA ARG A 56 15.41 5.25 -12.11
C ARG A 56 14.01 4.95 -12.65
N ASN A 57 13.13 4.32 -11.87
CA ASN A 57 11.80 3.98 -12.34
C ASN A 57 10.84 5.17 -12.21
N ASP A 58 10.60 5.88 -13.32
CA ASP A 58 9.73 7.05 -13.37
C ASP A 58 8.40 6.82 -14.13
N ARG A 59 7.97 5.56 -14.26
CA ARG A 59 6.72 5.20 -14.95
C ARG A 59 5.48 5.84 -14.33
N LEU A 60 5.45 5.96 -13.00
CA LEU A 60 4.51 6.82 -12.28
C LEU A 60 5.23 8.07 -11.81
N VAL A 61 4.70 9.23 -12.18
CA VAL A 61 5.25 10.53 -11.81
C VAL A 61 4.61 11.04 -10.52
N TYR A 62 5.29 11.99 -9.87
CA TYR A 62 4.79 12.59 -8.64
C TYR A 62 3.40 13.19 -8.81
N LEU A 63 2.51 12.84 -7.89
CA LEU A 63 1.25 13.57 -7.69
C LEU A 63 1.58 14.99 -7.20
N SER A 64 0.87 15.97 -7.75
CA SER A 64 0.82 17.34 -7.26
C SER A 64 -0.42 17.55 -6.40
N ARG A 65 -0.48 18.66 -5.65
CA ARG A 65 -1.71 19.04 -4.93
C ARG A 65 -2.90 19.21 -5.87
N ALA A 66 -2.66 19.71 -7.09
CA ALA A 66 -3.69 19.87 -8.11
C ALA A 66 -4.25 18.53 -8.61
N ASP A 67 -3.43 17.47 -8.60
CA ASP A 67 -3.91 16.11 -8.89
C ASP A 67 -4.78 15.57 -7.75
N VAL A 68 -4.43 15.87 -6.49
CA VAL A 68 -5.06 15.25 -5.30
C VAL A 68 -6.36 15.94 -4.89
N ARG A 69 -6.41 17.27 -4.88
CA ARG A 69 -7.54 18.04 -4.34
C ARG A 69 -8.91 17.66 -4.93
N PRO A 70 -9.07 17.45 -6.26
CA PRO A 70 -10.36 17.05 -6.81
C PRO A 70 -10.90 15.76 -6.19
N PHE A 71 -10.02 14.79 -5.89
CA PHE A 71 -10.44 13.54 -5.24
C PHE A 71 -10.82 13.73 -3.77
N LEU A 72 -10.19 14.67 -3.06
CA LEU A 72 -10.58 15.00 -1.68
C LEU A 72 -11.95 15.70 -1.65
N GLU A 73 -12.23 16.56 -2.63
CA GLU A 73 -13.52 17.25 -2.78
C GLU A 73 -14.68 16.30 -3.11
N GLU A 74 -14.42 15.14 -3.71
CA GLU A 74 -15.41 14.09 -3.95
C GLU A 74 -15.77 13.28 -2.68
N ILE A 75 -15.10 13.50 -1.54
CA ILE A 75 -15.30 12.71 -0.32
C ILE A 75 -16.12 13.50 0.71
N ASP A 76 -17.35 13.06 0.94
CA ASP A 76 -18.31 13.75 1.82
C ASP A 76 -18.10 13.51 3.32
N GLN A 77 -17.24 12.57 3.71
CA GLN A 77 -17.07 12.14 5.10
C GLN A 77 -15.61 11.82 5.44
N PRO A 78 -15.17 12.01 6.71
CA PRO A 78 -13.83 11.62 7.13
C PRO A 78 -13.56 10.14 6.87
N ILE A 79 -12.42 9.86 6.25
CA ILE A 79 -11.92 8.51 5.95
C ILE A 79 -10.42 8.45 6.25
N GLU A 80 -9.79 7.31 6.00
CA GLU A 80 -8.34 7.21 5.93
C GLU A 80 -7.84 7.57 4.52
N ILE A 81 -6.82 8.42 4.44
CA ILE A 81 -6.05 8.62 3.22
C ILE A 81 -4.69 7.97 3.42
N GLY A 82 -4.40 6.95 2.63
CA GLY A 82 -3.11 6.29 2.58
C GLY A 82 -2.19 6.99 1.58
N ILE A 83 -0.95 7.31 1.94
CA ILE A 83 0.06 7.82 1.01
C ILE A 83 1.18 6.80 0.88
N THR A 84 1.53 6.46 -0.35
CA THR A 84 2.59 5.51 -0.70
C THR A 84 3.25 5.92 -2.02
N GLY A 85 3.94 4.98 -2.68
CA GLY A 85 4.58 5.15 -3.97
C GLY A 85 6.03 5.56 -3.82
N GLY A 86 6.92 4.82 -4.48
CA GLY A 86 8.35 4.97 -4.34
C GLY A 86 8.73 5.23 -2.90
N GLU A 87 9.46 6.32 -2.68
CA GLU A 87 9.52 6.96 -1.36
C GLU A 87 8.73 8.28 -1.39
N PRO A 88 7.62 8.41 -0.64
CA PRO A 88 6.79 9.62 -0.67
C PRO A 88 7.54 10.90 -0.32
N PHE A 89 8.55 10.82 0.55
CA PHE A 89 9.36 11.99 0.85
C PHE A 89 10.27 12.42 -0.32
N MET A 90 10.34 11.70 -1.44
CA MET A 90 10.94 12.22 -2.67
C MET A 90 9.99 13.13 -3.46
N CYS A 91 8.68 13.04 -3.25
CA CYS A 91 7.70 13.92 -3.89
C CYS A 91 7.90 15.39 -3.44
N PRO A 92 8.07 16.35 -4.39
CA PRO A 92 8.29 17.75 -4.04
C PRO A 92 7.18 18.36 -3.17
N GLU A 93 5.92 18.03 -3.50
CA GLU A 93 4.73 18.59 -2.87
C GLU A 93 4.19 17.77 -1.70
N ILE A 94 4.89 16.72 -1.26
CA ILE A 94 4.42 15.78 -0.24
C ILE A 94 3.83 16.44 1.01
N LEU A 95 4.52 17.42 1.59
CA LEU A 95 4.03 18.12 2.80
C LEU A 95 2.73 18.89 2.55
N GLY A 96 2.56 19.45 1.35
CA GLY A 96 1.34 20.15 0.97
C GLY A 96 0.18 19.20 0.70
N ILE A 97 0.46 18.01 0.15
CA ILE A 97 -0.52 16.93 -0.02
C ILE A 97 -0.99 16.42 1.35
N MET A 98 -0.05 16.16 2.27
CA MET A 98 -0.37 15.76 3.65
C MET A 98 -1.23 16.80 4.36
N GLU A 99 -0.92 18.09 4.19
CA GLU A 99 -1.69 19.20 4.76
C GLU A 99 -3.09 19.33 4.14
N ASP A 100 -3.23 19.15 2.81
CA ASP A 100 -4.54 19.13 2.15
C ASP A 100 -5.42 17.99 2.70
N VAL A 101 -4.87 16.78 2.86
CA VAL A 101 -5.56 15.63 3.46
C VAL A 101 -6.05 15.91 4.87
N LEU A 102 -5.16 16.40 5.74
CA LEU A 102 -5.45 16.58 7.16
C LEU A 102 -6.39 17.78 7.41
N SER A 103 -6.26 18.85 6.63
CA SER A 103 -7.12 20.04 6.72
C SER A 103 -8.53 19.79 6.17
N ALA A 104 -8.69 18.88 5.21
CA ALA A 104 -9.99 18.40 4.74
C ALA A 104 -10.72 17.51 5.77
N GLY A 105 -10.09 17.18 6.91
CA GLY A 105 -10.72 16.45 8.01
C GLY A 105 -10.45 14.94 8.00
N HIS A 106 -9.74 14.41 7.01
CA HIS A 106 -9.39 12.99 6.96
C HIS A 106 -8.26 12.63 7.94
N SER A 107 -8.07 11.32 8.15
CA SER A 107 -6.87 10.77 8.79
C SER A 107 -5.84 10.40 7.72
N LEU A 108 -4.57 10.43 8.08
CA LEU A 108 -3.44 10.21 7.18
C LEU A 108 -2.59 9.04 7.67
N LEU A 109 -2.40 8.05 6.81
CA LEU A 109 -1.40 7.00 6.94
C LEU A 109 -0.36 7.15 5.82
N LEU A 110 0.88 7.48 6.14
CA LEU A 110 1.96 7.56 5.15
C LEU A 110 2.94 6.39 5.31
N LEU A 111 3.19 5.67 4.22
CA LEU A 111 4.15 4.57 4.16
C LEU A 111 5.53 5.09 3.70
N THR A 112 6.58 4.84 4.46
CA THR A 112 7.93 5.36 4.16
C THR A 112 9.01 4.35 4.56
N ASN A 113 10.20 4.46 3.97
CA ASN A 113 11.40 3.78 4.48
C ASN A 113 12.09 4.53 5.64
N ALA A 114 11.64 5.76 5.96
CA ALA A 114 12.21 6.63 7.00
C ALA A 114 13.70 6.98 6.82
N MET A 115 14.25 6.84 5.60
CA MET A 115 15.66 7.09 5.34
C MET A 115 15.91 8.56 4.92
N ARG A 116 17.01 8.78 4.20
CA ARG A 116 17.55 10.10 3.84
C ARG A 116 16.54 11.11 3.26
N PRO A 117 15.59 10.76 2.36
CA PRO A 117 14.63 11.75 1.86
C PRO A 117 13.76 12.39 2.95
N MET A 118 13.39 11.61 3.97
CA MET A 118 12.66 12.08 5.16
C MET A 118 13.51 13.03 6.00
N MET A 119 14.81 12.75 6.10
CA MET A 119 15.76 13.47 6.95
C MET A 119 16.20 14.82 6.40
N ARG A 120 15.68 15.26 5.24
CA ARG A 120 15.96 16.60 4.71
C ARG A 120 15.34 17.67 5.64
N PRO A 121 16.03 18.80 5.94
CA PRO A 121 15.54 19.79 6.89
C PRO A 121 14.12 20.30 6.63
N ARG A 122 13.77 20.52 5.35
CA ARG A 122 12.42 20.93 4.94
C ARG A 122 11.36 19.89 5.34
N ILE A 123 11.64 18.61 5.15
CA ILE A 123 10.71 17.52 5.46
C ILE A 123 10.57 17.38 6.97
N GLN A 124 11.68 17.37 7.70
CA GLN A 124 11.67 17.31 9.17
C GLN A 124 10.84 18.43 9.80
N GLN A 125 11.08 19.69 9.41
CA GLN A 125 10.30 20.85 9.89
C GLN A 125 8.82 20.74 9.50
N GLY A 126 8.53 20.21 8.31
CA GLY A 126 7.16 19.97 7.86
C GLY A 126 6.44 18.91 8.69
N LEU A 127 7.09 17.77 8.94
CA LEU A 127 6.55 16.69 9.75
C LEU A 127 6.29 17.12 11.19
N GLU A 128 7.23 17.84 11.81
CA GLU A 128 7.06 18.37 13.17
C GLU A 128 5.89 19.35 13.26
N ARG A 129 5.76 20.26 12.27
CA ARG A 129 4.61 21.18 12.18
C ARG A 129 3.29 20.43 12.04
N LEU A 130 3.23 19.46 11.12
CA LEU A 130 2.01 18.69 10.88
C LEU A 130 1.64 17.83 12.11
N ALA A 131 2.61 17.18 12.74
CA ALA A 131 2.40 16.41 13.96
C ALA A 131 1.89 17.30 15.11
N THR A 132 2.46 18.49 15.28
CA THR A 132 2.03 19.45 16.31
C THR A 132 0.58 19.89 16.10
N TYR A 133 0.17 20.15 14.85
CA TYR A 133 -1.15 20.70 14.55
C TYR A 133 -2.25 19.63 14.43
N TYR A 134 -1.92 18.47 13.87
CA TYR A 134 -2.90 17.41 13.55
C TYR A 134 -2.82 16.21 14.49
N GLY A 135 -1.74 16.08 15.25
CA GLY A 135 -1.53 15.06 16.27
C GLY A 135 -1.80 13.65 15.74
N ASP A 136 -2.71 12.97 16.43
CA ASP A 136 -3.03 11.56 16.25
C ASP A 136 -3.67 11.21 14.89
N ARG A 137 -4.09 12.22 14.12
CA ARG A 137 -4.64 12.02 12.77
C ARG A 137 -3.57 11.69 11.73
N MET A 138 -2.28 11.85 12.06
CA MET A 138 -1.18 11.54 11.16
C MET A 138 -0.35 10.39 11.74
N VAL A 139 -0.22 9.30 10.98
CA VAL A 139 0.63 8.15 11.33
C VAL A 139 1.62 7.90 10.20
N LEU A 140 2.91 7.77 10.53
CA LEU A 140 3.92 7.27 9.59
C LEU A 140 4.15 5.78 9.86
N ARG A 141 3.86 4.92 8.88
CA ARG A 141 4.20 3.50 8.95
C ARG A 141 5.53 3.28 8.25
N VAL A 142 6.54 2.95 9.03
CA VAL A 142 7.91 2.72 8.55
C VAL A 142 8.05 1.27 8.14
N SER A 143 8.50 1.06 6.91
CA SER A 143 8.81 -0.26 6.38
C SER A 143 10.16 -0.73 6.94
N LEU A 144 10.11 -1.69 7.85
CA LEU A 144 11.25 -2.28 8.52
C LEU A 144 11.14 -3.81 8.43
N ASP A 145 11.58 -4.38 7.29
CA ASP A 145 11.28 -5.77 6.91
C ASP A 145 11.74 -6.85 7.90
N SER A 146 12.72 -6.56 8.75
CA SER A 146 13.12 -7.42 9.86
C SER A 146 13.64 -6.56 11.01
N HIS A 147 13.54 -7.09 12.23
CA HIS A 147 14.23 -6.55 13.41
C HIS A 147 15.74 -6.90 13.39
N ASP A 148 16.14 -7.88 12.58
CA ASP A 148 17.53 -8.25 12.33
C ASP A 148 18.13 -7.37 11.21
N PRO A 149 19.24 -6.66 11.46
CA PRO A 149 19.86 -5.79 10.48
C PRO A 149 20.29 -6.50 9.19
N ALA A 150 20.86 -7.70 9.28
CA ALA A 150 21.38 -8.42 8.12
C ALA A 150 20.23 -8.89 7.20
N ILE A 151 19.11 -9.32 7.79
CA ILE A 151 17.92 -9.72 7.02
C ILE A 151 17.26 -8.49 6.37
N HIS A 152 17.17 -7.38 7.10
CA HIS A 152 16.62 -6.14 6.55
C HIS A 152 17.48 -5.59 5.40
N ASP A 153 18.80 -5.56 5.58
CA ASP A 153 19.74 -5.05 4.57
C ASP A 153 19.78 -5.96 3.33
N ALA A 154 19.61 -7.27 3.49
CA ALA A 154 19.50 -8.19 2.36
C ALA A 154 18.31 -7.85 1.44
N GLU A 155 17.25 -7.24 1.98
CA GLU A 155 16.10 -6.78 1.20
C GLU A 155 16.27 -5.36 0.66
N ARG A 156 16.69 -4.43 1.51
CA ARG A 156 16.63 -2.99 1.23
C ARG A 156 17.95 -2.36 0.80
N GLY A 157 19.04 -3.14 0.84
CA GLY A 157 20.40 -2.71 0.56
C GLY A 157 21.23 -2.54 1.83
N GLU A 158 22.55 -2.64 1.67
CA GLU A 158 23.53 -2.50 2.75
C GLU A 158 23.38 -1.16 3.49
N GLY A 159 23.31 -1.22 4.82
CA GLY A 159 23.16 -0.07 5.71
C GLY A 159 21.74 0.51 5.78
N ALA A 160 20.76 -0.11 5.13
CA ALA A 160 19.38 0.37 5.14
C ALA A 160 18.77 0.35 6.54
N PHE A 161 19.05 -0.69 7.33
CA PHE A 161 18.55 -0.82 8.69
C PHE A 161 19.02 0.32 9.59
N GLU A 162 20.31 0.65 9.53
CA GLU A 162 20.90 1.73 10.31
C GLU A 162 20.28 3.08 9.94
N GLU A 163 20.12 3.36 8.63
CA GLU A 163 19.51 4.60 8.15
C GLU A 163 18.02 4.71 8.52
N ALA A 164 17.26 3.61 8.45
CA ALA A 164 15.87 3.58 8.89
C ALA A 164 15.76 3.81 10.41
N CYS A 165 16.65 3.22 11.21
CA CYS A 165 16.70 3.43 12.67
C CYS A 165 17.02 4.88 13.04
N LYS A 166 17.89 5.57 12.29
CA LYS A 166 18.13 7.02 12.47
C LYS A 166 16.86 7.84 12.26
N GLY A 167 16.09 7.51 11.22
CA GLY A 167 14.80 8.14 10.96
C GLY A 167 13.75 7.86 12.03
N LEU A 168 13.62 6.59 12.44
CA LEU A 168 12.73 6.16 13.51
C LEU A 168 13.02 6.90 14.82
N LYS A 169 14.29 6.95 15.23
CA LYS A 169 14.70 7.68 16.43
C LYS A 169 14.34 9.17 16.33
N TRP A 170 14.58 9.79 15.18
CA TRP A 170 14.21 11.18 14.95
C TRP A 170 12.69 11.40 15.11
N LEU A 171 11.87 10.49 14.58
CA LEU A 171 10.41 10.54 14.70
C LEU A 171 9.94 10.40 16.16
N GLY A 172 10.49 9.43 16.89
CA GLY A 172 10.19 9.21 18.31
C GLY A 172 10.49 10.43 19.18
N GLU A 173 11.67 11.04 18.99
CA GLU A 173 12.09 12.26 19.71
C GLU A 173 11.17 13.47 19.47
N ARG A 174 10.44 13.52 18.35
CA ARG A 174 9.46 14.61 18.04
C ARG A 174 8.01 14.21 18.29
N SER A 175 7.77 13.09 18.96
CA SER A 175 6.41 12.58 19.23
C SER A 175 5.55 12.44 17.96
N VAL A 176 6.18 12.15 16.82
CA VAL A 176 5.45 11.77 15.60
C VAL A 176 4.93 10.35 15.82
N ARG A 177 3.64 10.11 15.57
CA ARG A 177 3.05 8.78 15.65
C ARG A 177 3.67 7.87 14.60
N VAL A 178 4.26 6.76 15.06
CA VAL A 178 4.90 5.77 14.22
C VAL A 178 4.23 4.42 14.38
N ALA A 179 4.08 3.72 13.27
CA ALA A 179 3.83 2.29 13.21
C ALA A 179 4.97 1.60 12.44
N LEU A 180 5.15 0.29 12.64
CA LEU A 180 6.11 -0.52 11.89
C LEU A 180 5.37 -1.51 10.99
N ALA A 181 5.93 -1.71 9.80
CA ALA A 181 5.59 -2.79 8.89
C ALA A 181 6.80 -3.70 8.74
N GLY A 182 6.69 -4.91 9.26
CA GLY A 182 7.69 -5.97 9.11
C GLY A 182 7.20 -7.07 8.17
N ARG A 183 8.11 -7.97 7.80
CA ARG A 183 7.75 -9.23 7.16
C ARG A 183 8.02 -10.35 8.15
N GLN A 184 7.04 -11.22 8.34
CA GLN A 184 7.27 -12.43 9.12
C GLN A 184 7.97 -13.44 8.20
N ALA A 185 9.16 -13.88 8.58
CA ALA A 185 9.81 -14.97 7.85
C ALA A 185 8.94 -16.23 7.96
N LEU A 186 8.85 -17.03 6.89
CA LEU A 186 7.98 -18.23 6.83
C LEU A 186 8.21 -19.26 7.94
N THR A 187 9.36 -19.19 8.62
CA THR A 187 9.77 -20.12 9.68
C THR A 187 9.81 -19.49 11.07
N GLU A 188 9.48 -18.20 11.19
CA GLU A 188 9.50 -17.48 12.45
C GLU A 188 8.14 -17.54 13.15
N ASP A 189 8.17 -17.78 14.46
CA ASP A 189 6.99 -17.69 15.32
C ASP A 189 6.53 -16.23 15.47
N GLU A 190 5.23 -15.96 15.29
CA GLU A 190 4.71 -14.59 15.31
C GLU A 190 4.93 -13.91 16.67
N ALA A 191 4.78 -14.65 17.78
CA ALA A 191 4.97 -14.08 19.11
C ALA A 191 6.44 -13.70 19.35
N ALA A 192 7.39 -14.54 18.88
CA ALA A 192 8.81 -14.23 18.88
C ALA A 192 9.12 -12.98 18.04
N ALA A 193 8.58 -12.89 16.82
CA ALA A 193 8.76 -11.74 15.94
C ALA A 193 8.27 -10.45 16.60
N ARG A 194 7.04 -10.45 17.13
CA ARG A 194 6.45 -9.31 17.85
C ARG A 194 7.29 -8.90 19.05
N ALA A 195 7.77 -9.86 19.84
CA ALA A 195 8.64 -9.57 20.99
C ALA A 195 9.96 -8.90 20.56
N ALA A 196 10.57 -9.36 19.46
CA ALA A 196 11.80 -8.79 18.94
C ALA A 196 11.61 -7.36 18.39
N TYR A 197 10.53 -7.11 17.63
CA TYR A 197 10.15 -5.75 17.23
C TYR A 197 9.84 -4.85 18.44
N GLY A 198 9.20 -5.38 19.49
CA GLY A 198 8.94 -4.64 20.73
C GLY A 198 10.22 -4.23 21.46
N ALA A 199 11.22 -5.12 21.51
CA ALA A 199 12.53 -4.81 22.07
C ALA A 199 13.25 -3.73 21.26
N LEU A 200 13.21 -3.80 19.92
CA LEU A 200 13.77 -2.78 19.04
C LEU A 200 13.07 -1.43 19.22
N ALA A 201 11.74 -1.41 19.24
CA ALA A 201 10.96 -0.20 19.46
C ALA A 201 11.32 0.47 20.79
N SER A 202 11.46 -0.33 21.86
CA SER A 202 11.87 0.16 23.18
C SER A 202 13.29 0.74 23.15
N ALA A 203 14.23 0.10 22.44
CA ALA A 203 15.60 0.59 22.31
C ALA A 203 15.71 1.90 21.51
N LEU A 204 14.70 2.20 20.68
CA LEU A 204 14.59 3.43 19.88
C LEU A 204 13.67 4.48 20.53
N ASP A 205 13.21 4.25 21.77
CA ASP A 205 12.26 5.11 22.49
C ASP A 205 10.94 5.36 21.71
N LEU A 206 10.47 4.35 20.97
CA LEU A 206 9.23 4.41 20.20
C LEU A 206 8.05 3.92 21.05
N SER A 207 6.94 4.66 21.00
CA SER A 207 5.68 4.29 21.66
C SER A 207 4.87 3.31 20.78
N ILE A 208 5.38 2.09 20.64
CA ILE A 208 4.79 1.02 19.83
C ILE A 208 4.39 -0.13 20.75
N ASP A 209 3.13 -0.56 20.61
CA ASP A 209 2.63 -1.77 21.25
C ASP A 209 2.75 -2.92 20.24
N PRO A 210 3.65 -3.88 20.43
CA PRO A 210 3.87 -4.96 19.47
C PRO A 210 2.67 -5.92 19.36
N ALA A 211 1.75 -5.93 20.33
CA ALA A 211 0.52 -6.71 20.27
C ALA A 211 -0.60 -6.01 19.47
N ASN A 212 -0.50 -4.69 19.31
CA ASN A 212 -1.47 -3.93 18.53
C ASN A 212 -1.14 -4.01 17.04
N THR A 213 -2.00 -4.67 16.27
CA THR A 213 -1.84 -4.89 14.82
C THR A 213 -1.81 -3.61 13.99
N LYS A 214 -2.23 -2.47 14.55
CA LYS A 214 -2.11 -1.15 13.92
C LYS A 214 -0.74 -0.50 14.14
N HIS A 215 -0.10 -0.82 15.27
CA HIS A 215 1.23 -0.32 15.63
C HIS A 215 2.33 -1.18 15.02
N LEU A 216 2.11 -2.50 14.92
CA LEU A 216 3.01 -3.45 14.27
C LEU A 216 2.21 -4.37 13.33
N VAL A 217 2.38 -4.12 12.04
CA VAL A 217 1.87 -4.98 10.96
C VAL A 217 2.98 -5.94 10.56
N LEU A 218 2.71 -7.24 10.61
CA LEU A 218 3.60 -8.27 10.08
C LEU A 218 2.96 -8.85 8.83
N PHE A 219 3.55 -8.55 7.68
CA PHE A 219 3.05 -9.07 6.41
C PHE A 219 3.49 -10.52 6.22
N PRO A 220 2.60 -11.39 5.71
CA PRO A 220 3.01 -12.68 5.19
C PRO A 220 3.88 -12.50 3.95
N GLU A 221 4.78 -13.44 3.70
CA GLU A 221 5.61 -13.42 2.49
C GLU A 221 4.74 -13.61 1.23
N MET A 222 4.95 -12.75 0.24
CA MET A 222 4.25 -12.83 -1.06
C MET A 222 5.13 -13.55 -2.08
N VAL A 223 4.62 -14.60 -2.71
CA VAL A 223 5.34 -15.36 -3.74
C VAL A 223 4.91 -14.89 -5.14
N ALA A 224 5.79 -14.19 -5.84
CA ALA A 224 5.48 -13.51 -7.12
C ALA A 224 5.16 -14.45 -8.30
N ARG A 225 5.50 -15.74 -8.22
CA ARG A 225 5.33 -16.74 -9.30
C ARG A 225 4.41 -17.91 -8.92
N ASP A 226 3.43 -17.62 -8.07
CA ASP A 226 2.42 -18.63 -7.73
C ASP A 226 1.44 -18.86 -8.91
N ASP A 227 0.82 -20.05 -8.97
CA ASP A 227 -0.25 -20.40 -9.92
C ASP A 227 -1.58 -20.64 -9.18
N PRO A 228 -2.17 -19.59 -8.58
CA PRO A 228 -3.34 -19.76 -7.73
C PRO A 228 -4.57 -20.23 -8.54
N PRO A 229 -5.57 -20.83 -7.88
CA PRO A 229 -6.86 -21.06 -8.51
C PRO A 229 -7.54 -19.72 -8.84
N GLU A 230 -8.35 -19.72 -9.89
CA GLU A 230 -9.20 -18.56 -10.20
C GLU A 230 -10.38 -18.49 -9.25
N ILE A 231 -10.80 -17.26 -8.90
CA ILE A 231 -11.89 -17.07 -7.96
C ILE A 231 -13.21 -16.98 -8.72
N THR A 232 -14.08 -17.96 -8.48
CA THR A 232 -15.44 -18.02 -9.04
C THR A 232 -16.47 -17.53 -8.03
N THR A 233 -17.70 -17.27 -8.47
CA THR A 233 -18.80 -16.90 -7.55
C THR A 233 -19.09 -17.98 -6.50
N ALA A 234 -18.83 -19.26 -6.81
CA ALA A 234 -18.99 -20.36 -5.86
C ALA A 234 -17.94 -20.34 -4.73
N CYS A 235 -16.75 -19.76 -4.98
CA CYS A 235 -15.69 -19.68 -3.98
C CYS A 235 -16.11 -18.96 -2.69
N TRP A 236 -17.04 -18.00 -2.76
CA TRP A 236 -17.54 -17.29 -1.58
C TRP A 236 -18.16 -18.23 -0.54
N GLY A 237 -19.01 -19.16 -1.00
CA GLY A 237 -19.62 -20.17 -0.14
C GLY A 237 -18.62 -21.23 0.32
N ILE A 238 -17.70 -21.65 -0.56
CA ILE A 238 -16.68 -22.67 -0.25
C ILE A 238 -15.71 -22.18 0.84
N LEU A 239 -15.29 -20.92 0.74
CA LEU A 239 -14.31 -20.31 1.65
C LEU A 239 -14.95 -19.65 2.87
N ASN A 240 -16.29 -19.59 2.93
CA ASN A 240 -17.04 -18.85 3.95
C ASN A 240 -16.55 -17.38 4.08
N LYS A 241 -16.43 -16.69 2.93
CA LYS A 241 -15.99 -15.28 2.83
C LYS A 241 -17.03 -14.42 2.13
N SER A 242 -17.10 -13.13 2.48
CA SER A 242 -17.92 -12.17 1.76
C SER A 242 -17.10 -11.41 0.70
N PRO A 243 -17.67 -11.09 -0.48
CA PRO A 243 -17.08 -10.14 -1.42
C PRO A 243 -16.80 -8.77 -0.78
N ASP A 244 -17.59 -8.37 0.22
CA ASP A 244 -17.50 -7.07 0.89
C ASP A 244 -16.24 -6.94 1.78
N ASP A 245 -15.62 -8.07 2.12
CA ASP A 245 -14.39 -8.13 2.91
C ASP A 245 -13.14 -7.86 2.05
N ILE A 246 -13.28 -7.84 0.73
CA ILE A 246 -12.16 -7.66 -0.20
C ILE A 246 -11.82 -6.18 -0.31
N MET A 247 -10.53 -5.84 -0.33
CA MET A 247 -10.05 -4.44 -0.34
C MET A 247 -10.70 -3.58 -1.43
N CYS A 248 -10.88 -4.10 -2.65
CA CYS A 248 -11.49 -3.36 -3.75
C CYS A 248 -13.01 -3.10 -3.56
N ALA A 249 -13.63 -3.61 -2.49
CA ALA A 249 -14.99 -3.26 -2.09
C ALA A 249 -15.09 -1.86 -1.47
N ASN A 250 -14.00 -1.34 -0.87
CA ASN A 250 -14.01 -0.07 -0.12
C ASN A 250 -12.73 0.76 -0.25
N GLN A 251 -11.77 0.35 -1.08
CA GLN A 251 -10.53 1.09 -1.33
C GLN A 251 -10.31 1.37 -2.80
N ARG A 252 -9.66 2.50 -3.08
CA ARG A 252 -9.18 2.90 -4.41
C ARG A 252 -7.79 3.53 -4.30
N MET A 253 -7.05 3.58 -5.41
CA MET A 253 -5.76 4.26 -5.45
C MET A 253 -5.70 5.26 -6.59
N VAL A 254 -5.25 6.48 -6.30
CA VAL A 254 -4.92 7.50 -7.29
C VAL A 254 -3.46 7.32 -7.72
N ILE A 255 -3.23 7.30 -9.02
CA ILE A 255 -1.90 7.22 -9.64
C ILE A 255 -1.77 8.31 -10.71
N ARG A 256 -0.53 8.61 -11.14
CA ARG A 256 -0.29 9.46 -12.32
C ARG A 256 0.78 8.85 -13.21
N ARG A 257 0.39 8.38 -14.40
CA ARG A 257 1.35 7.84 -15.37
C ARG A 257 2.15 8.94 -16.03
N LYS A 258 3.42 8.65 -16.31
CA LYS A 258 4.27 9.52 -17.12
C LYS A 258 3.62 9.76 -18.49
N GLY A 259 3.45 11.02 -18.84
CA GLY A 259 2.85 11.42 -20.13
C GLY A 259 1.31 11.41 -20.19
N ALA A 260 0.59 10.91 -19.18
CA ALA A 260 -0.87 10.88 -19.19
C ALA A 260 -1.54 12.25 -18.99
N GLY A 261 -0.78 13.26 -18.56
CA GLY A 261 -1.25 14.63 -18.33
C GLY A 261 -2.08 14.82 -17.05
N ARG A 262 -2.76 13.78 -16.56
CA ARG A 262 -3.64 13.78 -15.38
C ARG A 262 -3.48 12.52 -14.54
N ALA A 263 -3.96 12.58 -13.30
CA ALA A 263 -4.11 11.42 -12.43
C ALA A 263 -5.34 10.58 -12.81
N THR A 264 -5.30 9.29 -12.48
CA THR A 264 -6.36 8.30 -12.70
C THR A 264 -6.50 7.40 -11.47
N VAL A 265 -7.59 6.63 -11.41
CA VAL A 265 -7.94 5.79 -10.28
C VAL A 265 -7.83 4.31 -10.65
N THR A 266 -7.11 3.54 -9.83
CA THR A 266 -7.06 2.08 -9.92
C THR A 266 -7.89 1.42 -8.83
N ALA A 267 -8.43 0.25 -9.16
CA ALA A 267 -9.19 -0.58 -8.23
C ALA A 267 -8.31 -1.30 -7.20
N CYS A 268 -7.00 -1.42 -7.46
CA CYS A 268 -6.06 -2.17 -6.65
C CYS A 268 -4.77 -1.38 -6.41
N THR A 269 -4.31 -1.37 -5.16
CA THR A 269 -3.05 -0.72 -4.74
C THR A 269 -1.81 -1.45 -5.27
N LEU A 270 -1.98 -2.71 -5.64
CA LEU A 270 -0.92 -3.59 -6.07
C LEU A 270 -0.79 -3.68 -7.60
N LEU A 271 -1.86 -3.40 -8.35
CA LEU A 271 -1.93 -3.57 -9.81
C LEU A 271 -1.90 -2.22 -10.54
N VAL A 272 -0.95 -1.37 -10.16
CA VAL A 272 -0.82 -0.02 -10.74
C VAL A 272 -0.40 -0.03 -12.21
N ASP A 273 0.09 -1.16 -12.73
CA ASP A 273 0.53 -1.31 -14.13
C ASP A 273 -0.48 -2.01 -15.03
N ASP A 274 -1.52 -2.63 -14.45
CA ASP A 274 -2.53 -3.34 -15.22
C ASP A 274 -3.64 -2.37 -15.65
N PRO A 275 -3.76 -2.04 -16.95
CA PRO A 275 -4.80 -1.12 -17.43
C PRO A 275 -6.21 -1.66 -17.19
N ALA A 276 -6.41 -2.97 -17.04
CA ALA A 276 -7.71 -3.55 -16.74
C ALA A 276 -8.21 -3.17 -15.34
N PHE A 277 -7.32 -2.74 -14.44
CA PHE A 277 -7.64 -2.26 -13.09
C PHE A 277 -7.67 -0.73 -13.00
N GLU A 278 -7.41 0.00 -14.07
CA GLU A 278 -7.57 1.45 -14.14
C GLU A 278 -9.03 1.78 -14.49
N VAL A 279 -9.79 2.25 -13.50
CA VAL A 279 -11.26 2.20 -13.49
C VAL A 279 -11.93 3.56 -13.64
N GLY A 280 -11.18 4.66 -13.69
CA GLY A 280 -11.77 5.98 -13.90
C GLY A 280 -10.80 7.14 -13.69
N THR A 281 -11.29 8.34 -13.94
CA THR A 281 -10.60 9.61 -13.70
C THR A 281 -11.15 10.38 -12.50
N THR A 282 -12.28 9.92 -11.94
CA THR A 282 -12.94 10.43 -10.73
C THR A 282 -13.29 9.26 -9.80
N LEU A 283 -13.58 9.53 -8.52
CA LEU A 283 -14.05 8.49 -7.60
C LEU A 283 -15.44 7.98 -8.01
N ALA A 284 -16.30 8.85 -8.52
CA ALA A 284 -17.61 8.47 -9.05
C ALA A 284 -17.51 7.43 -10.18
N GLU A 285 -16.62 7.64 -11.16
CA GLU A 285 -16.36 6.67 -12.23
C GLU A 285 -15.79 5.36 -11.68
N ALA A 286 -14.78 5.46 -10.82
CA ALA A 286 -14.04 4.33 -10.26
C ALA A 286 -14.88 3.39 -9.38
N THR A 287 -16.06 3.83 -8.95
CA THR A 287 -16.94 3.10 -8.03
C THR A 287 -18.26 2.68 -8.67
N ALA A 288 -18.52 3.09 -9.92
CA ALA A 288 -19.77 2.82 -10.62
C ALA A 288 -19.99 1.34 -11.02
N LYS A 289 -18.92 0.56 -11.15
CA LYS A 289 -18.98 -0.84 -11.60
C LYS A 289 -18.26 -1.78 -10.62
N PRO A 290 -18.72 -3.04 -10.49
CA PRO A 290 -17.99 -4.06 -9.76
C PRO A 290 -16.60 -4.32 -10.35
N VAL A 291 -15.64 -4.63 -9.48
CA VAL A 291 -14.27 -5.02 -9.86
C VAL A 291 -14.23 -6.52 -10.10
N LYS A 292 -13.69 -6.95 -11.24
CA LYS A 292 -13.50 -8.37 -11.55
C LYS A 292 -12.23 -8.88 -10.87
N LEU A 293 -12.29 -10.06 -10.25
CA LEU A 293 -11.12 -10.69 -9.62
C LEU A 293 -10.26 -11.40 -10.67
N ASN A 294 -9.78 -10.63 -11.64
CA ASN A 294 -9.11 -11.09 -12.84
C ASN A 294 -7.59 -10.88 -12.80
N HIS A 295 -6.95 -11.25 -11.70
CA HIS A 295 -5.50 -11.24 -11.58
C HIS A 295 -5.06 -12.29 -10.54
N PRO A 296 -3.89 -12.94 -10.70
CA PRO A 296 -3.37 -13.88 -9.70
C PRO A 296 -3.36 -13.30 -8.28
N TRP A 297 -3.03 -12.03 -8.13
CA TRP A 297 -2.97 -11.35 -6.82
C TRP A 297 -4.35 -11.17 -6.18
N CYS A 298 -5.43 -11.11 -6.95
CA CYS A 298 -6.77 -11.15 -6.38
C CYS A 298 -7.01 -12.46 -5.62
N ALA A 299 -6.52 -13.57 -6.15
CA ALA A 299 -6.62 -14.88 -5.53
C ALA A 299 -5.62 -15.03 -4.38
N SER A 300 -4.32 -14.87 -4.64
CA SER A 300 -3.27 -15.19 -3.66
C SER A 300 -3.20 -14.19 -2.50
N PHE A 301 -3.38 -12.88 -2.74
CA PHE A 301 -3.26 -11.87 -1.69
C PHE A 301 -4.57 -11.61 -0.95
N CYS A 302 -5.64 -11.27 -1.68
CA CYS A 302 -6.90 -10.89 -1.04
C CYS A 302 -7.73 -12.10 -0.61
N VAL A 303 -8.11 -12.96 -1.56
CA VAL A 303 -9.12 -14.00 -1.31
C VAL A 303 -8.55 -15.17 -0.50
N LEU A 304 -7.34 -15.61 -0.78
CA LEU A 304 -6.70 -16.74 -0.08
C LEU A 304 -5.73 -16.26 1.02
N GLY A 305 -4.94 -15.21 0.75
CA GLY A 305 -3.92 -14.71 1.67
C GLY A 305 -4.42 -13.81 2.81
N GLY A 306 -5.62 -13.23 2.71
CA GLY A 306 -6.19 -12.37 3.75
C GLY A 306 -5.47 -11.03 3.96
N GLY A 307 -4.67 -10.57 2.98
CA GLY A 307 -3.92 -9.32 3.08
C GLY A 307 -4.82 -8.08 3.16
N SER A 308 -4.39 -7.09 3.96
CA SER A 308 -4.96 -5.74 4.01
C SER A 308 -3.83 -4.70 4.01
N CYS A 309 -4.00 -3.61 3.25
CA CYS A 309 -3.03 -2.50 3.25
C CYS A 309 -3.40 -1.36 4.22
N SER A 310 -4.65 -1.27 4.70
CA SER A 310 -5.12 -0.17 5.57
C SER A 310 -4.62 -0.31 7.02
N ALA A 311 -4.81 0.71 7.86
CA ALA A 311 -4.62 0.59 9.31
C ALA A 311 -5.79 -0.07 10.05
#